data_AF-A0AAU9X8U4-F1
#
_entry.id   AF-A0AAU9X8U4-F1
#
_cell.length_a   1.000
_cell.length_b   1.000
_cell.length_c   1.000
_cell.angle_alpha   90.00
_cell.angle_beta   90.00
_cell.angle_gamma   90.00
#
_symmetry.space_group_name_H-M   'P 1'
#
loop_
_entity.id
_entity.type
_entity.pdbx_description
1 polymer ?
#
loop_
_entity_poly.entity_id
_entity_poly.type
_entity_poly.pdbx_seq_one_letter_code
_entity_poly.pdbx_strand_id
1 'polypeptide(L)'
;MKLLRRRKTILVILVFIWLGGMIYFLAPLTGSRDDTRSNGDQEDTHINFQQNTDSRDTYYDQNEFVGLGGKPVETDSRRIEGFDVESYLGVTRVRQGEDAYASNAYNQEASDKAPFNRDVPDVRASQCQERLWISDDLPTTSIIICFHNEGRAALLRTVISSLNRSPPNLLKEIILVDDFSDNAEDGKLLEKLPKVRVLRNNQREGLMRSRVRGADEAKGEVLTFLDSHCECNKNWLEPLLERIKENRNMIVSPIIDVINMDTFEYLGSSSDLRGGFGWNLNFKWDFLPPNVLAERSGQPMAPIKTPVIAGGLFSIDKKWFERIGKYDMDMDIWGGENLEISFRAWQCGGSMEIIPCSRVGHVFRNRHPYKFPGGSMNVFQKNTRRAVEVWMDDYKKFYYAAVPYAKNTPFGDIQSRLALRKKLKCKPFKWYVQNVYPELRVPEDDDTTAFGEVKQGKDCMDTLGHTSGGTVGLFECHGAGGNQLWNFVKNKMLKHDSFCLETANEKEGTPALLRECDEQNSNQHWEYDKGSNRIRHVGSGKCLDSKDQKEKGLVLNSCSDSFTQSWAFEVNL
;
A
#
# COMPACT_ATOMS: atom_id res chain seq x y z
N MET A 1 33.40 -7.41 60.65
CA MET A 1 32.09 -8.11 60.80
C MET A 1 30.85 -7.33 60.35
N LYS A 2 30.81 -5.97 60.33
CA LYS A 2 29.63 -5.21 59.88
C LYS A 2 29.39 -5.18 58.35
N LEU A 3 30.43 -5.34 57.52
CA LEU A 3 30.29 -5.39 56.05
C LEU A 3 29.66 -6.70 55.52
N LEU A 4 29.93 -7.84 56.16
CA LEU A 4 29.39 -9.14 55.76
C LEU A 4 27.90 -9.31 56.08
N ARG A 5 27.39 -8.63 57.12
CA ARG A 5 25.94 -8.64 57.44
C ARG A 5 25.12 -7.83 56.44
N ARG A 6 25.62 -6.68 55.96
CA ARG A 6 24.92 -5.87 54.94
C ARG A 6 24.80 -6.56 53.58
N ARG A 7 25.81 -7.32 53.16
CA ARG A 7 25.76 -8.08 51.89
C ARG A 7 24.77 -9.25 51.92
N LYS A 8 24.60 -9.92 53.06
CA LYS A 8 23.61 -11.00 53.19
C LYS A 8 22.17 -10.49 53.16
N THR A 9 21.89 -9.33 53.77
CA THR A 9 20.55 -8.74 53.76
C THR A 9 20.12 -8.28 52.36
N ILE A 10 21.05 -7.73 51.57
CA ILE A 10 20.78 -7.31 50.18
C ILE A 10 20.52 -8.53 49.27
N LEU A 11 21.29 -9.62 49.44
CA LEU A 11 21.10 -10.83 48.65
C LEU A 11 19.74 -11.50 48.92
N VAL A 12 19.29 -11.50 50.19
CA VAL A 12 17.98 -12.04 50.58
C VAL A 12 16.84 -11.23 49.97
N ILE A 13 16.93 -9.90 49.95
CA ILE A 13 15.92 -9.03 49.35
C ILE A 13 15.83 -9.26 47.83
N LEU A 14 16.96 -9.42 47.14
CA LEU A 14 16.99 -9.69 45.70
C LEU A 14 16.38 -11.05 45.34
N VAL A 15 16.58 -12.08 46.19
CA VAL A 15 15.98 -13.41 46.00
C VAL A 15 14.45 -13.36 46.19
N PHE A 16 13.94 -12.60 47.15
CA PHE A 16 12.50 -12.45 47.34
C PHE A 16 11.82 -11.65 46.22
N ILE A 17 12.49 -10.63 45.67
CA ILE A 17 11.99 -9.88 44.50
C ILE A 17 11.96 -10.78 43.26
N TRP A 18 12.99 -11.61 43.06
CA TRP A 18 13.05 -12.55 41.94
C TRP A 18 12.00 -13.66 42.03
N LEU A 19 11.77 -14.22 43.22
CA LEU A 19 10.70 -15.21 43.45
C LEU A 19 9.29 -14.60 43.31
N GLY A 20 9.08 -13.35 43.73
CA GLY A 20 7.81 -12.63 43.52
C GLY A 20 7.51 -12.38 42.03
N GLY A 21 8.52 -12.05 41.24
CA GLY A 21 8.40 -11.89 39.78
C GLY A 21 8.06 -13.21 39.06
N MET A 22 8.67 -14.32 39.48
CA MET A 22 8.34 -15.66 38.95
C MET A 22 6.89 -16.07 39.25
N ILE A 23 6.37 -15.77 40.44
CA ILE A 23 4.98 -16.11 40.81
C ILE A 23 3.97 -15.25 40.03
N TYR A 24 4.31 -13.99 39.72
CA TYR A 24 3.47 -13.13 38.88
C TYR A 24 3.41 -13.60 37.42
N PHE A 25 4.52 -14.13 36.89
CA PHE A 25 4.58 -14.64 35.51
C PHE A 25 4.07 -16.08 35.32
N LEU A 26 3.94 -16.86 36.40
CA LEU A 26 3.52 -18.27 36.35
C LEU A 26 2.09 -18.52 36.88
N ALA A 27 1.36 -17.48 37.30
CA ALA A 27 -0.05 -17.63 37.68
C ALA A 27 -0.93 -17.88 36.43
N PRO A 28 -1.66 -19.00 36.32
CA PRO A 28 -2.55 -19.25 35.19
C PRO A 28 -3.80 -18.37 35.32
N LEU A 29 -4.05 -17.51 34.34
CA LEU A 29 -5.35 -16.84 34.17
C LEU A 29 -6.38 -17.86 33.72
N THR A 30 -7.03 -18.52 34.67
CA THR A 30 -8.26 -19.30 34.43
C THR A 30 -9.46 -18.36 34.41
N GLY A 31 -10.17 -18.29 33.28
CA GLY A 31 -11.45 -17.58 33.15
C GLY A 31 -12.13 -17.87 31.80
N SER A 32 -13.14 -18.74 31.85
CA SER A 32 -14.01 -19.28 30.78
C SER A 32 -14.20 -18.46 29.49
N ARG A 33 -14.02 -19.12 28.34
CA ARG A 33 -14.67 -18.81 27.05
C ARG A 33 -15.64 -19.94 26.71
N ASP A 34 -16.91 -19.60 26.53
CA ASP A 34 -17.89 -20.46 25.87
C ASP A 34 -17.71 -20.36 24.35
N ASP A 35 -17.49 -21.51 23.73
CA ASP A 35 -17.39 -21.71 22.29
C ASP A 35 -18.77 -21.75 21.64
N THR A 36 -19.00 -20.89 20.64
CA THR A 36 -19.90 -21.22 19.53
C THR A 36 -19.21 -20.90 18.20
N ARG A 37 -18.86 -21.98 17.49
CA ARG A 37 -18.31 -22.02 16.14
C ARG A 37 -19.34 -21.53 15.11
N SER A 38 -18.91 -20.68 14.19
CA SER A 38 -19.41 -20.66 12.82
C SER A 38 -18.23 -20.54 11.85
N ASN A 39 -18.19 -21.48 10.90
CA ASN A 39 -17.18 -21.57 9.83
C ASN A 39 -17.38 -20.46 8.78
N GLY A 40 -16.28 -19.98 8.23
CA GLY A 40 -16.26 -19.17 7.01
C GLY A 40 -14.84 -18.72 6.67
N ASP A 41 -14.22 -19.40 5.70
CA ASP A 41 -12.89 -19.10 5.16
C ASP A 41 -12.85 -17.73 4.45
N GLN A 42 -11.99 -16.81 4.91
CA GLN A 42 -11.52 -15.64 4.17
C GLN A 42 -10.04 -15.41 4.47
N GLU A 43 -9.22 -15.35 3.40
CA GLU A 43 -7.80 -15.02 3.45
C GLU A 43 -7.61 -13.53 3.78
N ASP A 44 -7.13 -13.23 4.98
CA ASP A 44 -6.78 -11.88 5.45
C ASP A 44 -5.29 -11.59 5.23
N THR A 45 -4.98 -10.52 4.49
CA THR A 45 -3.64 -9.92 4.43
C THR A 45 -3.47 -8.94 5.58
N HIS A 46 -2.82 -9.35 6.66
CA HIS A 46 -2.46 -8.48 7.78
C HIS A 46 -1.14 -7.74 7.52
N ILE A 47 -1.17 -6.41 7.62
CA ILE A 47 0.04 -5.57 7.66
C ILE A 47 0.33 -5.26 9.13
N ASN A 48 1.35 -5.91 9.70
CA ASN A 48 1.81 -5.64 11.07
C ASN A 48 2.82 -4.47 11.08
N PHE A 49 2.40 -3.31 11.59
CA PHE A 49 3.34 -2.26 12.02
C PHE A 49 3.74 -2.52 13.47
N GLN A 50 5.00 -2.90 13.71
CA GLN A 50 5.55 -3.02 15.05
C GLN A 50 5.63 -1.64 15.72
N GLN A 51 4.85 -1.48 16.78
CA GLN A 51 4.88 -0.36 17.70
C GLN A 51 6.18 -0.40 18.50
N ASN A 52 6.97 0.66 18.45
CA ASN A 52 8.09 0.85 19.37
C ASN A 52 7.73 2.05 20.26
N THR A 53 7.14 1.76 21.42
CA THR A 53 6.83 2.72 22.46
C THR A 53 7.98 2.74 23.46
N ASP A 54 8.84 3.75 23.39
CA ASP A 54 9.51 4.26 24.60
C ASP A 54 10.20 5.58 24.32
N SER A 55 9.72 6.64 24.98
CA SER A 55 10.47 7.70 25.68
C SER A 55 9.60 8.96 25.82
N ARG A 56 8.93 9.05 26.98
CA ARG A 56 8.43 10.30 27.53
C ARG A 56 9.61 10.97 28.23
N ASP A 57 9.94 12.20 27.88
CA ASP A 57 10.47 13.15 28.84
C ASP A 57 10.03 14.58 28.50
N THR A 58 9.41 15.18 29.50
CA THR A 58 8.78 16.50 29.54
C THR A 58 9.83 17.57 29.82
N TYR A 59 9.89 18.62 29.00
CA TYR A 59 10.42 19.92 29.43
C TYR A 59 9.55 21.04 28.83
N TYR A 60 8.75 21.64 29.70
CA TYR A 60 8.12 22.94 29.46
C TYR A 60 9.20 24.00 29.55
N ASP A 61 9.35 24.84 28.52
CA ASP A 61 9.96 26.14 28.70
C ASP A 61 9.08 27.22 28.03
N GLN A 62 8.62 28.13 28.86
CA GLN A 62 7.88 29.32 28.49
C GLN A 62 8.89 30.40 28.17
N ASN A 63 8.85 30.98 26.97
CA ASN A 63 9.36 32.33 26.80
C ASN A 63 8.49 33.13 25.82
N GLU A 64 8.05 34.27 26.33
CA GLU A 64 7.21 35.27 25.73
C GLU A 64 7.87 35.92 24.50
N PHE A 65 7.07 36.19 23.48
CA PHE A 65 7.33 37.30 22.56
C PHE A 65 6.07 38.16 22.44
N VAL A 66 6.20 39.40 22.90
CA VAL A 66 5.17 40.44 22.90
C VAL A 66 5.09 41.08 21.51
N GLY A 67 3.88 41.21 20.95
CA GLY A 67 3.67 42.02 19.74
C GLY A 67 2.24 42.01 19.18
N LEU A 68 1.50 43.08 19.49
CA LEU A 68 0.37 43.65 18.73
C LEU A 68 -1.01 42.94 18.78
N GLY A 69 -1.73 43.17 19.88
CA GLY A 69 -2.98 43.96 19.85
C GLY A 69 -4.03 43.64 18.78
N GLY A 70 -4.54 42.42 18.75
CA GLY A 70 -5.84 42.09 18.19
C GLY A 70 -6.50 41.04 19.08
N LYS A 71 -7.73 41.29 19.56
CA LYS A 71 -8.49 40.23 20.24
C LYS A 71 -8.65 39.07 19.24
N PRO A 72 -8.31 37.82 19.60
CA PRO A 72 -8.72 36.68 18.79
C PRO A 72 -10.25 36.72 18.69
N VAL A 73 -10.77 36.86 17.47
CA VAL A 73 -12.17 36.54 17.23
C VAL A 73 -12.25 35.04 17.46
N GLU A 74 -12.84 34.63 18.58
CA GLU A 74 -13.20 33.25 18.86
C GLU A 74 -14.29 32.86 17.85
N THR A 75 -13.89 32.55 16.61
CA THR A 75 -14.77 31.92 15.64
C THR A 75 -15.10 30.54 16.19
N ASP A 76 -16.33 30.36 16.67
CA ASP A 76 -16.87 29.06 17.06
C ASP A 76 -16.46 28.03 16.00
N SER A 77 -15.55 27.13 16.38
CA SER A 77 -14.91 26.14 15.50
C SER A 77 -15.91 25.15 14.89
N ARG A 78 -17.20 25.30 15.21
CA ARG A 78 -18.34 24.50 14.75
C ARG A 78 -19.16 25.14 13.63
N ARG A 79 -18.87 26.38 13.23
CA ARG A 79 -19.70 27.11 12.25
C ARG A 79 -18.91 27.50 11.02
N ILE A 80 -19.36 27.01 9.88
CA ILE A 80 -18.99 27.55 8.57
C ILE A 80 -20.13 28.50 8.19
N GLU A 81 -19.82 29.74 7.86
CA GLU A 81 -20.84 30.73 7.50
C GLU A 81 -21.70 30.20 6.33
N GLY A 82 -23.02 30.15 6.52
CA GLY A 82 -23.95 29.62 5.53
C GLY A 82 -24.06 28.10 5.43
N PHE A 83 -23.35 27.33 6.26
CA PHE A 83 -23.38 25.85 6.25
C PHE A 83 -23.56 25.27 7.66
N ASP A 84 -24.71 24.60 7.88
CA ASP A 84 -25.03 23.92 9.13
C ASP A 84 -24.37 22.53 9.17
N VAL A 85 -23.23 22.47 9.85
CA VAL A 85 -22.43 21.25 9.98
C VAL A 85 -23.18 20.16 10.75
N GLU A 86 -23.86 20.49 11.86
CA GLU A 86 -24.54 19.49 12.68
C GLU A 86 -25.74 18.88 11.93
N SER A 87 -26.51 19.69 11.21
CA SER A 87 -27.58 19.20 10.36
C SER A 87 -27.05 18.29 9.24
N TYR A 88 -25.92 18.67 8.61
CA TYR A 88 -25.30 17.85 7.57
C TYR A 88 -24.82 16.50 8.12
N LEU A 89 -24.05 16.50 9.22
CA LEU A 89 -23.48 15.28 9.82
C LEU A 89 -24.55 14.38 10.45
N GLY A 90 -25.60 14.95 11.03
CA GLY A 90 -26.65 14.22 11.75
C GLY A 90 -27.39 13.18 10.92
N VAL A 91 -27.40 13.29 9.59
CA VAL A 91 -28.11 12.38 8.67
C VAL A 91 -27.49 10.98 8.63
N THR A 92 -26.16 10.89 8.72
CA THR A 92 -25.44 9.61 8.59
C THR A 92 -24.89 9.11 9.91
N ARG A 93 -25.18 9.76 11.05
CA ARG A 93 -24.66 9.31 12.35
C ARG A 93 -25.08 7.87 12.66
N VAL A 94 -24.12 7.07 13.10
CA VAL A 94 -24.34 5.70 13.54
C VAL A 94 -25.27 5.72 14.76
N ARG A 95 -26.38 4.96 14.72
CA ARG A 95 -27.29 4.86 15.86
C ARG A 95 -26.76 3.87 16.89
N GLN A 96 -27.18 4.05 18.15
CA GLN A 96 -26.78 3.16 19.23
C GLN A 96 -27.17 1.70 18.90
N GLY A 97 -26.18 0.81 18.90
CA GLY A 97 -26.35 -0.62 18.60
C GLY A 97 -26.18 -1.01 17.12
N GLU A 98 -25.99 -0.05 16.21
CA GLU A 98 -25.61 -0.33 14.82
C GLU A 98 -24.08 -0.58 14.71
N ASP A 99 -23.68 -1.38 13.71
CA ASP A 99 -22.27 -1.59 13.39
C ASP A 99 -21.67 -0.36 12.71
N ALA A 100 -20.74 0.31 13.40
CA ALA A 100 -20.05 1.50 12.92
C ALA A 100 -19.19 1.28 11.66
N TYR A 101 -18.88 0.04 11.29
CA TYR A 101 -18.07 -0.31 10.12
C TYR A 101 -18.89 -0.76 8.91
N ALA A 102 -20.21 -0.93 9.07
CA ALA A 102 -21.06 -1.55 8.04
C ALA A 102 -21.11 -0.72 6.75
N SER A 103 -21.31 0.59 6.85
CA SER A 103 -21.51 1.47 5.70
C SER A 103 -20.22 1.78 4.95
N ASN A 104 -19.12 1.94 5.68
CA ASN A 104 -17.91 2.55 5.15
C ASN A 104 -16.65 1.70 5.33
N ALA A 105 -16.69 0.57 6.02
CA ALA A 105 -15.52 -0.26 6.31
C ALA A 105 -14.38 0.46 7.07
N TYR A 106 -14.74 1.52 7.81
CA TYR A 106 -13.97 2.17 8.86
C TYR A 106 -14.93 2.56 9.99
N ASN A 107 -14.42 2.89 11.17
CA ASN A 107 -15.22 3.28 12.32
C ASN A 107 -15.89 4.64 12.11
N GLN A 108 -17.13 4.63 11.65
CA GLN A 108 -17.86 5.85 11.37
C GLN A 108 -18.19 6.64 12.66
N GLU A 109 -18.34 5.98 13.81
CA GLU A 109 -18.55 6.68 15.07
C GLU A 109 -17.31 7.50 15.49
N ALA A 110 -16.11 6.94 15.32
CA ALA A 110 -14.86 7.68 15.55
C ALA A 110 -14.71 8.84 14.56
N SER A 111 -15.04 8.62 13.28
CA SER A 111 -15.09 9.66 12.25
C SER A 111 -16.04 10.80 12.63
N ASP A 112 -17.26 10.49 13.08
CA ASP A 112 -18.29 11.50 13.36
C ASP A 112 -17.99 12.31 14.62
N LYS A 113 -17.21 11.75 15.56
CA LYS A 113 -16.70 12.44 16.76
C LYS A 113 -15.55 13.40 16.45
N ALA A 114 -14.75 13.12 15.42
CA ALA A 114 -13.61 13.94 15.07
C ALA A 114 -14.06 15.29 14.45
N PRO A 115 -13.60 16.45 14.95
CA PRO A 115 -13.99 17.75 14.40
C PRO A 115 -13.66 17.86 12.90
N PHE A 116 -14.56 18.45 12.12
CA PHE A 116 -14.41 18.57 10.67
C PHE A 116 -13.22 19.45 10.23
N ASN A 117 -12.73 20.31 11.13
CA ASN A 117 -11.60 21.21 10.94
C ASN A 117 -10.45 20.90 11.91
N ARG A 118 -10.38 19.68 12.45
CA ARG A 118 -9.34 19.31 13.42
C ARG A 118 -7.94 19.59 12.89
N ASP A 119 -7.05 19.98 13.80
CA ASP A 119 -5.62 19.98 13.52
C ASP A 119 -5.08 18.56 13.44
N VAL A 120 -4.04 18.40 12.63
CA VAL A 120 -3.31 17.14 12.45
C VAL A 120 -1.83 17.40 12.74
N PRO A 121 -1.09 16.40 13.27
CA PRO A 121 0.34 16.57 13.54
C PRO A 121 1.10 16.90 12.26
N ASP A 122 2.05 17.83 12.35
CA ASP A 122 2.97 18.13 11.25
C ASP A 122 4.07 17.07 11.23
N VAL A 123 3.90 16.05 10.39
CA VAL A 123 4.82 14.90 10.26
C VAL A 123 5.87 15.11 9.17
N ARG A 124 5.98 16.33 8.61
CA ARG A 124 7.00 16.67 7.62
C ARG A 124 8.38 16.75 8.30
N ALA A 125 9.44 16.47 7.56
CA ALA A 125 10.81 16.70 8.03
C ALA A 125 11.04 18.19 8.34
N SER A 126 11.92 18.52 9.30
CA SER A 126 12.15 19.91 9.74
C SER A 126 12.50 20.85 8.58
N GLN A 127 13.30 20.39 7.61
CA GLN A 127 13.67 21.19 6.44
C GLN A 127 12.45 21.57 5.58
N CYS A 128 11.42 20.70 5.51
CA CYS A 128 10.16 21.02 4.83
C CYS A 128 9.33 22.06 5.61
N GLN A 129 9.40 22.03 6.95
CA GLN A 129 8.68 22.94 7.83
C GLN A 129 9.28 24.36 7.78
N GLU A 130 10.61 24.45 7.68
CA GLU A 130 11.36 25.70 7.59
C GLU A 130 11.33 26.33 6.20
N ARG A 131 11.01 25.54 5.15
CA ARG A 131 10.97 26.03 3.77
C ARG A 131 9.79 26.97 3.53
N LEU A 132 10.09 28.16 3.06
CA LEU A 132 9.11 29.11 2.51
C LEU A 132 8.75 28.71 1.09
N TRP A 133 7.45 28.59 0.81
CA TRP A 133 6.92 28.26 -0.51
C TRP A 133 6.37 29.52 -1.17
N ILE A 134 6.97 29.93 -2.29
CA ILE A 134 6.53 31.12 -3.05
C ILE A 134 5.39 30.69 -3.99
N SER A 135 4.17 31.07 -3.66
CA SER A 135 2.97 30.63 -4.39
C SER A 135 2.60 31.50 -5.59
N ASP A 136 3.07 32.75 -5.69
CA ASP A 136 2.57 33.72 -6.67
C ASP A 136 2.76 33.31 -8.14
N ASP A 137 3.77 32.47 -8.43
CA ASP A 137 4.09 32.01 -9.78
C ASP A 137 3.89 30.49 -9.93
N LEU A 138 3.13 29.84 -9.03
CA LEU A 138 2.75 28.44 -9.18
C LEU A 138 1.44 28.31 -9.98
N PRO A 139 1.29 27.25 -10.80
CA PRO A 139 0.08 27.05 -11.58
C PRO A 139 -1.12 26.77 -10.67
N THR A 140 -2.30 27.26 -11.06
CA THR A 140 -3.53 26.96 -10.31
C THR A 140 -3.97 25.51 -10.48
N THR A 141 -4.64 24.95 -9.47
CA THR A 141 -5.16 23.58 -9.50
C THR A 141 -6.68 23.51 -9.33
N SER A 142 -7.31 22.55 -10.00
CA SER A 142 -8.65 22.05 -9.67
C SER A 142 -8.50 20.74 -8.89
N ILE A 143 -8.99 20.72 -7.65
CA ILE A 143 -9.03 19.50 -6.84
C ILE A 143 -10.28 18.70 -7.24
N ILE A 144 -10.12 17.42 -7.58
CA ILE A 144 -11.19 16.52 -7.99
C ILE A 144 -11.31 15.41 -6.95
N ILE A 145 -12.47 15.31 -6.31
CA ILE A 145 -12.78 14.29 -5.31
C ILE A 145 -13.98 13.49 -5.82
N CYS A 146 -13.74 12.24 -6.20
CA CYS A 146 -14.81 11.32 -6.57
C CYS A 146 -15.27 10.55 -5.34
N PHE A 147 -16.59 10.37 -5.18
CA PHE A 147 -17.13 9.64 -4.04
C PHE A 147 -18.37 8.85 -4.42
N HIS A 148 -18.63 7.77 -3.68
CA HIS A 148 -19.85 6.98 -3.76
C HIS A 148 -20.20 6.50 -2.35
N ASN A 149 -21.34 6.94 -1.81
CA ASN A 149 -21.82 6.57 -0.48
C ASN A 149 -20.78 6.79 0.65
N GLU A 150 -20.00 7.87 0.58
CA GLU A 150 -19.00 8.18 1.59
C GLU A 150 -19.64 8.70 2.89
N GLY A 151 -19.07 8.36 4.04
CA GLY A 151 -19.46 8.96 5.31
C GLY A 151 -19.30 10.49 5.30
N ARG A 152 -20.38 11.21 5.60
CA ARG A 152 -20.43 12.69 5.50
C ARG A 152 -19.32 13.40 6.26
N ALA A 153 -18.94 12.91 7.45
CA ALA A 153 -17.86 13.50 8.24
C ALA A 153 -16.50 13.41 7.55
N ALA A 154 -16.19 12.26 6.93
CA ALA A 154 -14.94 12.07 6.19
C ALA A 154 -14.91 12.91 4.90
N LEU A 155 -16.02 12.94 4.15
CA LEU A 155 -16.15 13.78 2.96
C LEU A 155 -15.98 15.27 3.29
N LEU A 156 -16.64 15.75 4.35
CA LEU A 156 -16.51 17.13 4.80
C LEU A 156 -15.08 17.46 5.26
N ARG A 157 -14.42 16.60 6.06
CA ARG A 157 -13.02 16.80 6.46
C ARG A 157 -12.07 16.88 5.26
N THR A 158 -12.31 16.08 4.22
CA THR A 158 -11.52 16.13 2.99
C THR A 158 -11.64 17.50 2.32
N VAL A 159 -12.86 17.99 2.15
CA VAL A 159 -13.13 19.31 1.55
C VAL A 159 -12.54 20.44 2.40
N ILE A 160 -12.76 20.40 3.72
CA ILE A 160 -12.33 21.48 4.62
C ILE A 160 -10.82 21.49 4.79
N SER A 161 -10.15 20.35 4.89
CA SER A 161 -8.69 20.31 4.93
C SER A 161 -8.08 20.84 3.62
N SER A 162 -8.69 20.52 2.48
CA SER A 162 -8.28 21.04 1.16
C SER A 162 -8.44 22.55 1.06
N LEU A 163 -9.55 23.11 1.59
CA LEU A 163 -9.78 24.56 1.62
C LEU A 163 -8.83 25.29 2.57
N ASN A 164 -8.71 24.81 3.80
CA ASN A 164 -8.00 25.50 4.87
C ASN A 164 -6.47 25.44 4.72
N ARG A 165 -5.94 24.40 4.06
CA ARG A 165 -4.49 24.16 3.96
C ARG A 165 -3.94 24.32 2.55
N SER A 166 -4.70 24.98 1.67
CA SER A 166 -4.25 25.35 0.33
C SER A 166 -4.28 26.87 0.16
N PRO A 167 -3.23 27.50 -0.38
CA PRO A 167 -3.25 28.94 -0.67
C PRO A 167 -4.44 29.32 -1.58
N PRO A 168 -5.25 30.34 -1.21
CA PRO A 168 -6.45 30.70 -1.98
C PRO A 168 -6.20 31.11 -3.43
N ASN A 169 -5.02 31.63 -3.77
CA ASN A 169 -4.62 31.95 -5.14
C ASN A 169 -4.35 30.70 -5.99
N LEU A 170 -3.92 29.60 -5.39
CA LEU A 170 -3.60 28.35 -6.10
C LEU A 170 -4.82 27.46 -6.30
N LEU A 171 -5.74 27.43 -5.32
CA LEU A 171 -6.94 26.61 -5.41
C LEU A 171 -7.99 27.26 -6.31
N LYS A 172 -8.17 26.75 -7.53
CA LYS A 172 -9.15 27.28 -8.49
C LYS A 172 -10.57 26.89 -8.12
N GLU A 173 -10.79 25.61 -7.85
CA GLU A 173 -12.07 25.01 -7.48
C GLU A 173 -11.85 23.62 -6.88
N ILE A 174 -12.83 23.14 -6.12
CA ILE A 174 -12.98 21.74 -5.70
C ILE A 174 -14.20 21.18 -6.44
N ILE A 175 -13.97 20.15 -7.25
CA ILE A 175 -15.01 19.43 -7.99
C ILE A 175 -15.28 18.12 -7.27
N LEU A 176 -16.46 18.04 -6.65
CA LEU A 176 -16.96 16.79 -6.08
C LEU A 176 -17.71 16.02 -7.16
N VAL A 177 -17.25 14.83 -7.52
CA VAL A 177 -17.92 13.96 -8.47
C VAL A 177 -18.67 12.87 -7.71
N ASP A 178 -19.98 13.05 -7.57
CA ASP A 178 -20.87 12.08 -6.94
C ASP A 178 -21.17 10.95 -7.93
N ASP A 179 -20.52 9.80 -7.72
CA ASP A 179 -20.67 8.61 -8.54
C ASP A 179 -21.92 7.82 -8.15
N PHE A 180 -23.08 8.46 -8.29
CA PHE A 180 -24.40 7.84 -8.07
C PHE A 180 -24.59 7.31 -6.64
N SER A 181 -24.27 8.14 -5.64
CA SER A 181 -24.59 7.83 -4.23
C SER A 181 -26.10 7.72 -4.04
N ASP A 182 -26.52 6.90 -3.07
CA ASP A 182 -27.93 6.67 -2.73
C ASP A 182 -28.61 7.99 -2.28
N ASN A 183 -27.86 8.86 -1.59
CA ASN A 183 -28.30 10.17 -1.17
C ASN A 183 -27.56 11.30 -1.91
N ALA A 184 -28.26 11.96 -2.85
CA ALA A 184 -27.70 13.08 -3.61
C ALA A 184 -27.32 14.31 -2.76
N GLU A 185 -27.92 14.45 -1.57
CA GLU A 185 -27.65 15.58 -0.67
C GLU A 185 -26.29 15.46 0.04
N ASP A 186 -25.64 14.28 -0.01
CA ASP A 186 -24.28 14.09 0.53
C ASP A 186 -23.27 15.00 -0.18
N GLY A 187 -23.34 15.10 -1.51
CA GLY A 187 -22.55 16.05 -2.29
C GLY A 187 -23.18 17.43 -2.33
N LYS A 188 -24.46 17.51 -2.72
CA LYS A 188 -25.12 18.77 -3.11
C LYS A 188 -25.12 19.83 -2.01
N LEU A 189 -25.26 19.44 -0.74
CA LEU A 189 -25.23 20.40 0.37
C LEU A 189 -23.85 21.07 0.52
N LEU A 190 -22.77 20.41 0.09
CA LEU A 190 -21.41 20.94 0.14
C LEU A 190 -21.14 22.05 -0.89
N GLU A 191 -22.01 22.25 -1.90
CA GLU A 191 -21.90 23.40 -2.83
C GLU A 191 -22.04 24.76 -2.14
N LYS A 192 -22.57 24.79 -0.90
CA LYS A 192 -22.61 25.99 -0.07
C LYS A 192 -21.22 26.42 0.41
N LEU A 193 -20.22 25.53 0.36
CA LEU A 193 -18.84 25.81 0.74
C LEU A 193 -18.12 26.59 -0.38
N PRO A 194 -17.18 27.47 -0.02
CA PRO A 194 -16.48 28.28 -1.01
C PRO A 194 -15.72 27.40 -2.00
N LYS A 195 -15.80 27.76 -3.29
CA LYS A 195 -15.11 27.09 -4.40
C LYS A 195 -15.51 25.63 -4.66
N VAL A 196 -16.56 25.12 -4.01
CA VAL A 196 -17.05 23.75 -4.22
C VAL A 196 -18.10 23.72 -5.33
N ARG A 197 -17.97 22.77 -6.26
CA ARG A 197 -18.95 22.45 -7.30
C ARG A 197 -19.19 20.95 -7.32
N VAL A 198 -20.45 20.53 -7.47
CA VAL A 198 -20.82 19.10 -7.49
C VAL A 198 -21.23 18.67 -8.89
N LEU A 199 -20.72 17.53 -9.33
CA LEU A 199 -21.10 16.83 -10.56
C LEU A 199 -21.66 15.46 -10.18
N ARG A 200 -22.98 15.27 -10.31
CA ARG A 200 -23.61 13.98 -10.02
C ARG A 200 -23.76 13.13 -11.27
N ASN A 201 -23.28 11.89 -11.23
CA ASN A 201 -23.51 10.87 -12.26
C ASN A 201 -24.96 10.35 -12.17
N ASN A 202 -25.57 10.08 -13.31
CA ASN A 202 -26.93 9.54 -13.39
C ASN A 202 -26.99 8.01 -13.22
N GLN A 203 -25.83 7.36 -13.19
CA GLN A 203 -25.64 5.94 -12.94
C GLN A 203 -24.25 5.71 -12.33
N ARG A 204 -24.00 4.53 -11.76
CA ARG A 204 -22.69 4.16 -11.20
C ARG A 204 -21.68 3.99 -12.34
N GLU A 205 -20.82 4.98 -12.53
CA GLU A 205 -19.77 4.99 -13.56
C GLU A 205 -18.45 4.40 -13.06
N GLY A 206 -18.18 4.46 -11.75
CA GLY A 206 -16.90 4.05 -11.20
C GLY A 206 -15.86 5.17 -11.19
N LEU A 207 -14.73 4.90 -10.52
CA LEU A 207 -13.70 5.88 -10.19
C LEU A 207 -13.07 6.52 -11.43
N MET A 208 -12.64 5.71 -12.40
CA MET A 208 -11.92 6.17 -13.59
C MET A 208 -12.75 7.14 -14.43
N ARG A 209 -13.98 6.75 -14.77
CA ARG A 209 -14.91 7.57 -15.55
C ARG A 209 -15.33 8.84 -14.80
N SER A 210 -15.53 8.74 -13.47
CA SER A 210 -15.81 9.90 -12.61
C SER A 210 -14.65 10.89 -12.56
N ARG A 211 -13.41 10.41 -12.43
CA ARG A 211 -12.20 11.24 -12.48
C ARG A 211 -12.06 11.95 -13.82
N VAL A 212 -12.33 11.26 -14.93
CA VAL A 212 -12.32 11.86 -16.27
C VAL A 212 -13.39 12.94 -16.41
N ARG A 213 -14.61 12.69 -15.92
CA ARG A 213 -15.67 13.71 -15.90
C ARG A 213 -15.25 14.96 -15.12
N GLY A 214 -14.65 14.78 -13.94
CA GLY A 214 -14.11 15.89 -13.16
C GLY A 214 -12.98 16.65 -13.87
N ALA A 215 -12.08 15.92 -14.53
CA ALA A 215 -10.97 16.50 -15.28
C ALA A 215 -11.44 17.32 -16.49
N ASP A 216 -12.49 16.87 -17.17
CA ASP A 216 -13.05 17.55 -18.34
C ASP A 216 -13.67 18.90 -17.95
N GLU A 217 -14.31 18.94 -16.78
CA GLU A 217 -14.94 20.14 -16.22
C GLU A 217 -13.97 21.09 -15.50
N ALA A 218 -12.75 20.63 -15.17
CA ALA A 218 -11.77 21.39 -14.40
C ALA A 218 -11.26 22.65 -15.11
N LYS A 219 -11.09 23.76 -14.38
CA LYS A 219 -10.60 25.04 -14.91
C LYS A 219 -9.16 25.37 -14.50
N GLY A 220 -8.59 24.63 -13.56
CA GLY A 220 -7.18 24.75 -13.16
C GLY A 220 -6.24 24.28 -14.25
N GLU A 221 -5.00 24.78 -14.22
CA GLU A 221 -3.93 24.29 -15.10
C GLU A 221 -3.46 22.89 -14.69
N VAL A 222 -3.49 22.62 -13.38
CA VAL A 222 -3.18 21.33 -12.78
C VAL A 222 -4.46 20.66 -12.31
N LEU A 223 -4.50 19.34 -12.44
CA LEU A 223 -5.51 18.48 -11.83
C LEU A 223 -4.91 17.86 -10.58
N THR A 224 -5.57 17.97 -9.44
CA THR A 224 -5.20 17.29 -8.20
C THR A 224 -6.31 16.33 -7.81
N PHE A 225 -6.05 15.03 -7.84
CA PHE A 225 -7.00 14.01 -7.43
C PHE A 225 -6.78 13.67 -5.96
N LEU A 226 -7.86 13.62 -5.20
CA LEU A 226 -7.91 13.14 -3.82
C LEU A 226 -9.06 12.14 -3.68
N ASP A 227 -8.89 11.14 -2.82
CA ASP A 227 -10.00 10.30 -2.38
C ASP A 227 -10.85 11.05 -1.34
N SER A 228 -12.09 10.59 -1.13
CA SER A 228 -13.11 11.28 -0.33
C SER A 228 -12.95 11.16 1.19
N HIS A 229 -11.85 10.58 1.66
CA HIS A 229 -11.54 10.28 3.05
C HIS A 229 -10.06 10.58 3.32
N CYS A 230 -9.68 11.80 2.98
CA CYS A 230 -8.32 12.32 3.13
C CYS A 230 -8.27 13.54 4.04
N GLU A 231 -7.12 13.81 4.63
CA GLU A 231 -6.85 15.05 5.37
C GLU A 231 -5.51 15.64 4.93
N CYS A 232 -5.55 16.76 4.23
CA CYS A 232 -4.35 17.45 3.76
C CYS A 232 -3.54 18.00 4.95
N ASN A 233 -2.22 17.97 4.91
CA ASN A 233 -1.37 18.56 5.96
C ASN A 233 -0.89 19.99 5.59
N LYS A 234 -0.08 20.62 6.43
CA LYS A 234 0.48 21.97 6.20
C LYS A 234 1.35 22.00 4.93
N ASN A 235 1.19 23.06 4.13
CA ASN A 235 1.88 23.31 2.85
C ASN A 235 1.96 22.07 1.94
N TRP A 236 0.88 21.28 1.88
CA TRP A 236 0.87 20.04 1.11
C TRP A 236 0.86 20.30 -0.40
N LEU A 237 0.31 21.43 -0.85
CA LEU A 237 -0.02 21.64 -2.25
C LEU A 237 1.13 22.27 -3.05
N GLU A 238 1.78 23.27 -2.48
CA GLU A 238 2.86 24.02 -3.11
C GLU A 238 4.02 23.14 -3.58
N PRO A 239 4.51 22.14 -2.80
CA PRO A 239 5.55 21.23 -3.26
C PRO A 239 5.13 20.42 -4.49
N LEU A 240 3.85 20.06 -4.62
CA LEU A 240 3.36 19.32 -5.80
C LEU A 240 3.33 20.21 -7.04
N LEU A 241 2.83 21.44 -6.88
CA LEU A 241 2.69 22.39 -7.99
C LEU A 241 4.04 22.93 -8.48
N GLU A 242 5.00 23.12 -7.58
CA GLU A 242 6.38 23.50 -7.93
C GLU A 242 7.01 22.46 -8.87
N ARG A 243 6.87 21.17 -8.56
CA ARG A 243 7.40 20.09 -9.40
C ARG A 243 6.76 20.04 -10.78
N ILE A 244 5.43 20.16 -10.86
CA ILE A 244 4.72 20.18 -12.14
C ILE A 244 5.10 21.42 -12.96
N LYS A 245 5.34 22.56 -12.32
CA LYS A 245 5.81 23.77 -13.00
C LYS A 245 7.17 23.54 -13.66
N GLU A 246 8.10 22.88 -12.96
CA GLU A 246 9.42 22.53 -13.50
C GLU A 246 9.35 21.53 -14.65
N ASN A 247 8.46 20.53 -14.56
CA ASN A 247 8.24 19.55 -15.61
C ASN A 247 6.76 19.19 -15.76
N ARG A 248 6.12 19.74 -16.79
CA ARG A 248 4.69 19.54 -17.07
C ARG A 248 4.33 18.11 -17.50
N ASN A 249 5.31 17.26 -17.84
CA ASN A 249 5.07 15.87 -18.28
C ASN A 249 5.19 14.85 -17.14
N MET A 250 5.04 15.26 -15.88
CA MET A 250 5.16 14.36 -14.73
C MET A 250 3.86 14.19 -13.96
N ILE A 251 3.80 13.10 -13.19
CA ILE A 251 2.79 12.85 -12.17
C ILE A 251 3.49 12.92 -10.80
N VAL A 252 2.94 13.71 -9.87
CA VAL A 252 3.50 13.80 -8.52
C VAL A 252 2.47 13.39 -7.48
N SER A 253 2.90 12.66 -6.45
CA SER A 253 2.05 12.28 -5.33
C SER A 253 2.64 12.76 -4.00
N PRO A 254 1.79 13.06 -3.00
CA PRO A 254 2.27 13.25 -1.64
C PRO A 254 2.82 11.93 -1.06
N ILE A 255 3.54 12.00 0.06
CA ILE A 255 3.55 10.87 0.99
C ILE A 255 2.15 10.74 1.58
N ILE A 256 1.61 9.52 1.48
CA ILE A 256 0.28 9.20 1.99
C ILE A 256 0.45 8.73 3.43
N ASP A 257 0.03 9.55 4.37
CA ASP A 257 0.03 9.23 5.79
C ASP A 257 -1.22 8.39 6.14
N VAL A 258 -1.19 7.71 7.29
CA VAL A 258 -2.27 6.81 7.72
C VAL A 258 -3.24 7.56 8.62
N ILE A 259 -4.52 7.59 8.26
CA ILE A 259 -5.59 7.85 9.22
C ILE A 259 -6.10 6.49 9.67
N ASN A 260 -5.90 6.16 10.94
CA ASN A 260 -6.28 4.85 11.49
C ASN A 260 -7.80 4.64 11.33
N MET A 261 -8.22 3.52 10.74
CA MET A 261 -9.63 3.27 10.45
C MET A 261 -10.50 3.08 11.71
N ASP A 262 -9.92 2.74 12.85
CA ASP A 262 -10.64 2.45 14.08
C ASP A 262 -10.71 3.67 15.00
N THR A 263 -9.60 4.41 15.15
CA THR A 263 -9.47 5.54 16.08
C THR A 263 -9.52 6.91 15.39
N PHE A 264 -9.36 6.95 14.07
CA PHE A 264 -9.18 8.17 13.27
C PHE A 264 -7.92 8.98 13.63
N GLU A 265 -6.97 8.43 14.36
CA GLU A 265 -5.67 9.08 14.61
C GLU A 265 -4.87 9.25 13.31
N TYR A 266 -4.22 10.40 13.15
CA TYR A 266 -3.34 10.69 12.01
C TYR A 266 -1.91 10.29 12.36
N LEU A 267 -1.34 9.37 11.58
CA LEU A 267 -0.03 8.76 11.79
C LEU A 267 0.86 8.98 10.58
N GLY A 268 2.04 9.55 10.79
CA GLY A 268 3.00 9.81 9.72
C GLY A 268 3.56 8.52 9.13
N SER A 269 3.68 8.47 7.80
CA SER A 269 4.31 7.35 7.09
C SER A 269 5.79 7.59 6.81
N SER A 270 6.52 6.49 6.58
CA SER A 270 7.95 6.53 6.25
C SER A 270 8.20 7.26 4.92
N SER A 271 9.28 8.05 4.88
CA SER A 271 9.80 8.69 3.67
C SER A 271 10.70 7.77 2.83
N ASP A 272 10.87 6.53 3.27
CA ASP A 272 11.80 5.56 2.67
C ASP A 272 11.06 4.47 1.89
N LEU A 273 9.82 4.77 1.49
CA LEU A 273 8.97 3.89 0.69
C LEU A 273 8.68 4.52 -0.67
N ARG A 274 8.55 3.68 -1.69
CA ARG A 274 7.99 4.03 -3.00
C ARG A 274 7.01 2.97 -3.46
N GLY A 275 6.20 3.29 -4.46
CA GLY A 275 5.25 2.33 -5.02
C GLY A 275 5.95 1.25 -5.84
N GLY A 276 5.52 0.01 -5.66
CA GLY A 276 5.98 -1.17 -6.38
C GLY A 276 4.83 -2.13 -6.71
N PHE A 277 5.14 -3.22 -7.38
CA PHE A 277 4.19 -4.30 -7.68
C PHE A 277 4.93 -5.61 -7.95
N GLY A 278 4.28 -6.75 -7.64
CA GLY A 278 4.73 -8.08 -8.06
C GLY A 278 4.11 -8.50 -9.40
N TRP A 279 4.41 -9.71 -9.89
CA TRP A 279 3.86 -10.17 -11.19
C TRP A 279 2.37 -10.46 -11.14
N ASN A 280 1.76 -10.59 -9.96
CA ASN A 280 0.30 -10.59 -9.81
C ASN A 280 -0.36 -9.21 -10.06
N LEU A 281 0.45 -8.16 -10.21
CA LEU A 281 0.03 -6.78 -10.42
C LEU A 281 -0.83 -6.20 -9.28
N ASN A 282 -0.58 -6.65 -8.05
CA ASN A 282 -1.06 -5.94 -6.88
C ASN A 282 -0.06 -4.84 -6.52
N PHE A 283 -0.58 -3.65 -6.18
CA PHE A 283 0.25 -2.57 -5.65
C PHE A 283 0.84 -2.97 -4.29
N LYS A 284 2.10 -2.61 -4.07
CA LYS A 284 2.77 -2.72 -2.78
C LYS A 284 3.67 -1.51 -2.52
N TRP A 285 4.07 -1.35 -1.26
CA TRP A 285 5.11 -0.40 -0.89
C TRP A 285 6.45 -1.12 -0.83
N ASP A 286 7.41 -0.67 -1.63
CA ASP A 286 8.78 -1.15 -1.57
C ASP A 286 9.64 -0.16 -0.80
N PHE A 287 10.56 -0.68 0.01
CA PHE A 287 11.65 0.13 0.56
C PHE A 287 12.53 0.68 -0.57
N LEU A 288 13.04 1.90 -0.37
CA LEU A 288 14.00 2.48 -1.31
C LEU A 288 15.27 1.62 -1.39
N PRO A 289 15.82 1.42 -2.60
CA PRO A 289 17.09 0.73 -2.78
C PRO A 289 18.22 1.39 -1.97
N PRO A 290 19.20 0.62 -1.46
CA PRO A 290 20.30 1.16 -0.65
C PRO A 290 21.08 2.31 -1.30
N ASN A 291 21.30 2.26 -2.61
CA ASN A 291 21.95 3.35 -3.36
C ASN A 291 21.10 4.62 -3.36
N VAL A 292 19.78 4.50 -3.50
CA VAL A 292 18.85 5.64 -3.44
C VAL A 292 18.79 6.22 -2.03
N LEU A 293 18.79 5.38 -0.99
CA LEU A 293 18.88 5.84 0.40
C LEU A 293 20.18 6.60 0.67
N ALA A 294 21.31 6.10 0.16
CA ALA A 294 22.61 6.76 0.30
C ALA A 294 22.64 8.12 -0.42
N GLU A 295 22.13 8.21 -1.64
CA GLU A 295 22.02 9.48 -2.39
C GLU A 295 21.12 10.51 -1.68
N ARG A 296 20.09 10.04 -0.99
CA ARG A 296 19.15 10.87 -0.23
C ARG A 296 19.64 11.23 1.16
N SER A 297 20.76 10.68 1.61
CA SER A 297 21.30 10.97 2.94
C SER A 297 21.54 12.49 3.09
N GLY A 298 20.94 13.10 4.10
CA GLY A 298 20.97 14.55 4.32
C GLY A 298 20.06 15.38 3.39
N GLN A 299 19.28 14.77 2.50
CA GLN A 299 18.36 15.43 1.58
C GLN A 299 16.91 14.93 1.73
N PRO A 300 16.27 15.08 2.91
CA PRO A 300 14.94 14.53 3.18
C PRO A 300 13.83 15.15 2.31
N MET A 301 14.07 16.33 1.73
CA MET A 301 13.13 17.00 0.81
C MET A 301 13.22 16.50 -0.64
N ALA A 302 14.27 15.75 -1.01
CA ALA A 302 14.49 15.35 -2.39
C ALA A 302 13.29 14.53 -2.90
N PRO A 303 12.78 14.78 -4.12
CA PRO A 303 11.75 13.94 -4.72
C PRO A 303 12.21 12.48 -4.88
N ILE A 304 11.27 11.54 -4.77
CA ILE A 304 11.52 10.10 -4.91
C ILE A 304 10.90 9.63 -6.21
N LYS A 305 11.71 9.15 -7.17
CA LYS A 305 11.15 8.50 -8.36
C LYS A 305 10.44 7.20 -7.98
N THR A 306 9.20 7.05 -8.46
CA THR A 306 8.38 5.87 -8.16
C THR A 306 7.96 5.15 -9.45
N PRO A 307 8.14 3.82 -9.54
CA PRO A 307 7.64 3.03 -10.67
C PRO A 307 6.14 3.18 -10.90
N VAL A 308 5.38 3.11 -9.81
CA VAL A 308 3.92 3.15 -9.79
C VAL A 308 3.44 4.03 -8.64
N ILE A 309 2.26 4.63 -8.77
CA ILE A 309 1.57 5.31 -7.66
C ILE A 309 0.47 4.43 -7.07
N ALA A 310 0.07 4.68 -5.83
CA ALA A 310 -1.11 4.05 -5.24
C ALA A 310 -2.38 4.38 -6.05
N GLY A 311 -2.45 5.58 -6.65
CA GLY A 311 -3.50 5.99 -7.59
C GLY A 311 -4.60 6.85 -6.97
N GLY A 312 -4.79 6.81 -5.65
CA GLY A 312 -5.77 7.64 -4.92
C GLY A 312 -5.47 9.14 -4.96
N LEU A 313 -4.19 9.49 -4.75
CA LEU A 313 -3.75 10.87 -4.52
C LEU A 313 -2.59 11.23 -5.45
N PHE A 314 -2.81 12.17 -6.37
CA PHE A 314 -1.74 12.70 -7.24
C PHE A 314 -2.14 14.02 -7.89
N SER A 315 -1.14 14.76 -8.37
CA SER A 315 -1.31 15.93 -9.22
C SER A 315 -0.64 15.73 -10.58
N ILE A 316 -1.26 16.27 -11.63
CA ILE A 316 -0.81 16.18 -13.02
C ILE A 316 -1.21 17.43 -13.79
N ASP A 317 -0.38 17.92 -14.71
CA ASP A 317 -0.79 18.98 -15.63
C ASP A 317 -2.01 18.54 -16.47
N LYS A 318 -3.03 19.40 -16.58
CA LYS A 318 -4.28 19.07 -17.28
C LYS A 318 -4.04 18.74 -18.75
N LYS A 319 -3.22 19.54 -19.45
CA LYS A 319 -2.94 19.33 -20.88
C LYS A 319 -2.13 18.05 -21.07
N TRP A 320 -1.24 17.73 -20.14
CA TRP A 320 -0.53 16.46 -20.16
C TRP A 320 -1.50 15.29 -19.98
N PHE A 321 -2.37 15.31 -18.96
CA PHE A 321 -3.40 14.28 -18.73
C PHE A 321 -4.25 14.02 -19.98
N GLU A 322 -4.71 15.07 -20.64
CA GLU A 322 -5.46 14.98 -21.91
C GLU A 322 -4.60 14.39 -23.04
N ARG A 323 -3.36 14.87 -23.19
CA ARG A 323 -2.43 14.44 -24.24
C ARG A 323 -2.08 12.96 -24.14
N ILE A 324 -1.86 12.45 -22.93
CA ILE A 324 -1.63 11.02 -22.72
C ILE A 324 -2.92 10.21 -22.76
N GLY A 325 -4.09 10.81 -23.01
CA GLY A 325 -5.33 10.07 -23.25
C GLY A 325 -6.15 9.75 -22.00
N LYS A 326 -6.07 10.60 -20.97
CA LYS A 326 -6.87 10.57 -19.73
C LYS A 326 -6.77 9.21 -19.02
N TYR A 327 -7.89 8.62 -18.57
CA TYR A 327 -7.97 7.20 -18.19
C TYR A 327 -8.60 6.37 -19.31
N ASP A 328 -8.40 5.06 -19.26
CA ASP A 328 -9.14 4.11 -20.09
C ASP A 328 -10.60 4.02 -19.62
N MET A 329 -11.52 4.54 -20.44
CA MET A 329 -12.95 4.70 -20.09
C MET A 329 -13.71 3.38 -20.01
N ASP A 330 -13.16 2.29 -20.54
CA ASP A 330 -13.78 0.96 -20.48
C ASP A 330 -13.34 0.15 -19.24
N MET A 331 -12.50 0.74 -18.36
CA MET A 331 -12.24 0.19 -17.04
C MET A 331 -13.41 0.48 -16.10
N ASP A 332 -13.75 -0.49 -15.25
CA ASP A 332 -14.94 -0.45 -14.41
C ASP A 332 -14.63 -0.27 -12.93
N ILE A 333 -15.45 0.52 -12.25
CA ILE A 333 -15.51 0.69 -10.78
C ILE A 333 -14.19 1.08 -10.12
N TRP A 334 -13.27 0.12 -9.95
CA TRP A 334 -12.04 0.29 -9.20
C TRP A 334 -10.99 -0.76 -9.61
N GLY A 335 -9.71 -0.37 -9.56
CA GLY A 335 -8.56 -1.26 -9.65
C GLY A 335 -7.92 -1.29 -11.03
N GLY A 336 -6.59 -1.40 -11.06
CA GLY A 336 -5.77 -1.50 -12.26
C GLY A 336 -5.48 -0.15 -12.97
N GLU A 337 -6.22 0.91 -12.64
CA GLU A 337 -6.06 2.22 -13.26
C GLU A 337 -4.74 2.89 -12.85
N ASN A 338 -4.31 2.66 -11.61
CA ASN A 338 -3.05 3.16 -11.07
C ASN A 338 -1.84 2.56 -11.82
N LEU A 339 -1.90 1.29 -12.19
CA LEU A 339 -0.89 0.62 -13.02
C LEU A 339 -0.91 1.14 -14.45
N GLU A 340 -2.10 1.23 -15.06
CA GLU A 340 -2.25 1.68 -16.45
C GLU A 340 -1.66 3.08 -16.66
N ILE A 341 -2.04 4.05 -15.82
CA ILE A 341 -1.53 5.41 -15.94
C ILE A 341 -0.04 5.49 -15.64
N SER A 342 0.47 4.67 -14.71
CA SER A 342 1.90 4.66 -14.36
C SER A 342 2.76 4.11 -15.51
N PHE A 343 2.37 2.97 -16.08
CA PHE A 343 3.02 2.38 -17.24
C PHE A 343 3.03 3.34 -18.42
N ARG A 344 1.88 3.95 -18.70
CA ARG A 344 1.72 4.92 -19.77
C ARG A 344 2.57 6.16 -19.56
N ALA A 345 2.55 6.77 -18.38
CA ALA A 345 3.31 7.98 -18.10
C ALA A 345 4.81 7.75 -18.33
N TRP A 346 5.38 6.69 -17.76
CA TRP A 346 6.79 6.35 -17.93
C TRP A 346 7.15 5.97 -19.37
N GLN A 347 6.40 5.05 -19.99
CA GLN A 347 6.71 4.57 -21.33
C GLN A 347 6.55 5.67 -22.39
N CYS A 348 5.65 6.64 -22.18
CA CYS A 348 5.33 7.67 -23.17
C CYS A 348 6.07 9.01 -22.92
N GLY A 349 7.18 8.99 -22.16
CA GLY A 349 8.10 10.12 -22.05
C GLY A 349 7.85 11.08 -20.88
N GLY A 350 7.02 10.68 -19.93
CA GLY A 350 6.85 11.34 -18.64
C GLY A 350 7.65 10.67 -17.51
N SER A 351 7.36 11.10 -16.28
CA SER A 351 7.96 10.54 -15.06
C SER A 351 6.99 10.62 -13.89
N MET A 352 7.31 9.93 -12.80
CA MET A 352 6.49 9.94 -11.58
C MET A 352 7.35 10.11 -10.34
N GLU A 353 6.89 10.95 -9.41
CA GLU A 353 7.61 11.24 -8.16
C GLU A 353 6.69 11.27 -6.94
N ILE A 354 7.20 10.81 -5.79
CA ILE A 354 6.64 11.06 -4.46
C ILE A 354 7.39 12.25 -3.87
N ILE A 355 6.66 13.25 -3.36
CA ILE A 355 7.22 14.52 -2.86
C ILE A 355 7.19 14.54 -1.33
N PRO A 356 8.32 14.36 -0.62
CA PRO A 356 8.31 14.14 0.83
C PRO A 356 7.74 15.27 1.68
N CYS A 357 7.85 16.52 1.19
CA CYS A 357 7.30 17.69 1.87
C CYS A 357 5.79 17.83 1.70
N SER A 358 5.18 17.11 0.77
CA SER A 358 3.73 17.04 0.60
C SER A 358 3.20 15.82 1.37
N ARG A 359 2.31 16.07 2.34
CA ARG A 359 1.75 15.07 3.25
C ARG A 359 0.23 15.13 3.20
N VAL A 360 -0.41 13.99 2.96
CA VAL A 360 -1.87 13.85 2.98
C VAL A 360 -2.24 12.55 3.68
N GLY A 361 -3.03 12.63 4.74
CA GLY A 361 -3.56 11.46 5.42
C GLY A 361 -4.67 10.80 4.61
N HIS A 362 -4.75 9.47 4.66
CA HIS A 362 -5.77 8.67 4.00
C HIS A 362 -6.28 7.58 4.95
N VAL A 363 -7.60 7.35 4.98
CA VAL A 363 -8.19 6.24 5.75
C VAL A 363 -7.99 4.92 5.02
N PHE A 364 -7.00 4.13 5.42
CA PHE A 364 -6.78 2.78 4.88
C PHE A 364 -7.79 1.81 5.46
N ARG A 365 -8.47 1.05 4.59
CA ARG A 365 -9.55 0.12 4.95
C ARG A 365 -9.13 -1.31 4.62
N ASN A 366 -9.61 -2.28 5.39
CA ASN A 366 -9.34 -3.71 5.14
C ASN A 366 -10.30 -4.34 4.11
N ARG A 367 -11.39 -3.66 3.73
CA ARG A 367 -12.35 -4.14 2.73
C ARG A 367 -13.00 -2.98 1.97
N HIS A 368 -13.49 -3.26 0.76
CA HIS A 368 -14.28 -2.31 -0.01
C HIS A 368 -15.75 -2.29 0.49
N PRO A 369 -16.33 -1.12 0.82
CA PRO A 369 -17.70 -1.03 1.32
C PRO A 369 -18.77 -1.03 0.22
N TYR A 370 -18.38 -0.99 -1.06
CA TYR A 370 -19.29 -0.86 -2.20
C TYR A 370 -19.36 -2.13 -3.05
N LYS A 371 -20.48 -2.26 -3.78
CA LYS A 371 -20.75 -3.41 -4.64
C LYS A 371 -19.97 -3.36 -5.96
N PHE A 372 -19.55 -4.52 -6.43
CA PHE A 372 -18.94 -4.72 -7.74
C PHE A 372 -19.87 -5.57 -8.61
N PRO A 373 -20.38 -5.05 -9.73
CA PRO A 373 -21.14 -5.86 -10.69
C PRO A 373 -20.28 -7.03 -11.18
N GLY A 374 -20.72 -8.27 -10.94
CA GLY A 374 -19.96 -9.47 -11.31
C GLY A 374 -18.83 -9.87 -10.35
N GLY A 375 -18.68 -9.19 -9.20
CA GLY A 375 -17.68 -9.48 -8.17
C GLY A 375 -16.38 -8.70 -8.33
N SER A 376 -15.76 -8.33 -7.21
CA SER A 376 -14.54 -7.48 -7.18
C SER A 376 -13.38 -8.11 -7.95
N MET A 377 -13.20 -9.43 -7.82
CA MET A 377 -12.14 -10.17 -8.50
C MET A 377 -12.25 -10.08 -10.03
N ASN A 378 -13.45 -10.25 -10.59
CA ASN A 378 -13.65 -10.18 -12.04
C ASN A 378 -13.44 -8.77 -12.58
N VAL A 379 -13.92 -7.75 -11.86
CA VAL A 379 -13.72 -6.33 -12.24
C VAL A 379 -12.23 -5.97 -12.20
N PHE A 380 -11.56 -6.32 -11.11
CA PHE A 380 -10.12 -6.10 -10.96
C PHE A 380 -9.33 -6.79 -12.06
N GLN A 381 -9.60 -8.07 -12.32
CA GLN A 381 -8.95 -8.81 -13.40
C GLN A 381 -9.25 -8.22 -14.77
N LYS A 382 -10.49 -7.82 -15.07
CA LYS A 382 -10.84 -7.14 -16.33
C LYS A 382 -9.96 -5.90 -16.52
N ASN A 383 -9.91 -5.00 -15.54
CA ASN A 383 -9.16 -3.75 -15.66
C ASN A 383 -7.66 -4.02 -15.77
N THR A 384 -7.11 -4.89 -14.92
CA THR A 384 -5.69 -5.27 -14.95
C THR A 384 -5.32 -5.89 -16.30
N ARG A 385 -6.16 -6.74 -16.89
CA ARG A 385 -5.93 -7.29 -18.24
C ARG A 385 -5.88 -6.21 -19.32
N ARG A 386 -6.74 -5.19 -19.25
CA ARG A 386 -6.67 -4.06 -20.19
C ARG A 386 -5.32 -3.35 -20.11
N ALA A 387 -4.79 -3.15 -18.90
CA ALA A 387 -3.46 -2.58 -18.71
C ALA A 387 -2.37 -3.53 -19.25
N VAL A 388 -2.44 -4.82 -18.92
CA VAL A 388 -1.48 -5.86 -19.34
C VAL A 388 -1.39 -5.96 -20.86
N GLU A 389 -2.52 -6.13 -21.55
CA GLU A 389 -2.55 -6.37 -22.99
C GLU A 389 -2.11 -5.14 -23.80
N VAL A 390 -2.26 -3.93 -23.25
CA VAL A 390 -1.83 -2.70 -23.92
C VAL A 390 -0.38 -2.37 -23.64
N TRP A 391 0.09 -2.56 -22.39
CA TRP A 391 1.33 -1.93 -21.91
C TRP A 391 2.47 -2.87 -21.59
N MET A 392 2.25 -4.19 -21.44
CA MET A 392 3.27 -5.12 -20.93
C MET A 392 4.01 -5.94 -21.99
N ASP A 393 3.64 -5.83 -23.26
CA ASP A 393 4.26 -6.61 -24.35
C ASP A 393 4.29 -8.12 -24.01
N ASP A 394 5.41 -8.80 -24.26
CA ASP A 394 5.59 -10.23 -23.95
C ASP A 394 5.70 -10.53 -22.44
N TYR A 395 5.89 -9.52 -21.58
CA TYR A 395 5.93 -9.69 -20.13
C TYR A 395 4.57 -10.03 -19.53
N LYS A 396 3.48 -9.88 -20.30
CA LYS A 396 2.15 -10.38 -19.91
C LYS A 396 2.13 -11.85 -19.56
N LYS A 397 3.05 -12.65 -20.10
CA LYS A 397 3.20 -14.07 -19.76
C LYS A 397 3.44 -14.28 -18.26
N PHE A 398 4.19 -13.39 -17.61
CA PHE A 398 4.47 -13.47 -16.18
C PHE A 398 3.23 -13.16 -15.33
N TYR A 399 2.43 -12.16 -15.73
CA TYR A 399 1.14 -11.90 -15.10
C TYR A 399 0.20 -13.10 -15.21
N TYR A 400 0.09 -13.67 -16.41
CA TYR A 400 -0.78 -14.83 -16.62
C TYR A 400 -0.27 -16.14 -16.02
N ALA A 401 1.01 -16.20 -15.66
CA ALA A 401 1.59 -17.29 -14.88
C ALA A 401 1.31 -17.09 -13.38
N ALA A 402 1.29 -15.84 -12.90
CA ALA A 402 0.96 -15.48 -11.52
C ALA A 402 -0.55 -15.54 -11.23
N VAL A 403 -1.37 -15.20 -12.23
CA VAL A 403 -2.85 -15.15 -12.15
C VAL A 403 -3.45 -15.93 -13.32
N PRO A 404 -3.37 -17.29 -13.34
CA PRO A 404 -3.80 -18.09 -14.49
C PRO A 404 -5.26 -17.92 -14.87
N TYR A 405 -6.15 -17.76 -13.89
CA TYR A 405 -7.58 -17.57 -14.11
C TYR A 405 -7.92 -16.31 -14.92
N ALA A 406 -7.06 -15.27 -14.83
CA ALA A 406 -7.27 -14.04 -15.59
C ALA A 406 -7.24 -14.27 -17.11
N LYS A 407 -6.58 -15.32 -17.63
CA LYS A 407 -6.58 -15.63 -19.08
C LYS A 407 -8.01 -15.74 -19.66
N ASN A 408 -8.96 -16.18 -18.84
CA ASN A 408 -10.34 -16.44 -19.27
C ASN A 408 -11.28 -15.26 -19.05
N THR A 409 -10.86 -14.20 -18.35
CA THR A 409 -11.72 -13.07 -17.97
C THR A 409 -11.88 -12.08 -19.13
N PRO A 410 -13.08 -11.90 -19.73
CA PRO A 410 -13.26 -10.96 -20.85
C PRO A 410 -12.89 -9.52 -20.45
N PHE A 411 -12.12 -8.83 -21.29
CA PHE A 411 -11.62 -7.48 -21.00
C PHE A 411 -12.09 -6.38 -21.98
N GLY A 412 -12.90 -6.76 -22.98
CA GLY A 412 -13.46 -5.84 -23.98
C GLY A 412 -12.44 -5.41 -25.05
N ASP A 413 -12.85 -4.44 -25.88
CA ASP A 413 -11.99 -3.89 -26.94
C ASP A 413 -10.88 -3.00 -26.37
N ILE A 414 -9.68 -3.09 -26.95
CA ILE A 414 -8.51 -2.29 -26.54
C ILE A 414 -7.87 -1.54 -27.72
N GLN A 415 -8.47 -1.54 -28.92
CA GLN A 415 -7.85 -0.96 -30.11
C GLN A 415 -7.56 0.54 -29.95
N SER A 416 -8.45 1.28 -29.28
CA SER A 416 -8.25 2.72 -29.03
C SER A 416 -7.00 2.99 -28.18
N ARG A 417 -6.71 2.13 -27.20
CA ARG A 417 -5.55 2.24 -26.30
C ARG A 417 -4.26 1.82 -27.00
N LEU A 418 -4.30 0.76 -27.81
CA LEU A 418 -3.17 0.36 -28.66
C LEU A 418 -2.81 1.46 -29.68
N ALA A 419 -3.81 2.06 -30.32
CA ALA A 419 -3.62 3.18 -31.25
C ALA A 419 -3.01 4.40 -30.55
N LEU A 420 -3.45 4.70 -29.33
CA LEU A 420 -2.88 5.76 -28.49
C LEU A 420 -1.40 5.49 -28.17
N ARG A 421 -1.05 4.28 -27.71
CA ARG A 421 0.34 3.88 -27.44
C ARG A 421 1.23 4.06 -28.67
N LYS A 422 0.74 3.65 -29.84
CA LYS A 422 1.45 3.85 -31.13
C LYS A 422 1.59 5.33 -31.48
N LYS A 423 0.53 6.12 -31.35
CA LYS A 423 0.53 7.57 -31.63
C LYS A 423 1.54 8.33 -30.77
N LEU A 424 1.65 7.98 -29.49
CA LEU A 424 2.57 8.59 -28.54
C LEU A 424 4.01 8.09 -28.68
N LYS A 425 4.26 7.08 -29.51
CA LYS A 425 5.59 6.46 -29.72
C LYS A 425 6.22 6.00 -28.40
N CYS A 426 5.40 5.35 -27.56
CA CYS A 426 5.85 4.91 -26.26
C CYS A 426 6.91 3.82 -26.36
N LYS A 427 7.82 3.79 -25.38
CA LYS A 427 8.86 2.78 -25.24
C LYS A 427 8.26 1.41 -24.89
N PRO A 428 8.96 0.30 -25.19
CA PRO A 428 8.50 -1.03 -24.82
C PRO A 428 8.57 -1.26 -23.30
N PHE A 429 7.82 -2.24 -22.79
CA PHE A 429 7.82 -2.60 -21.37
C PHE A 429 9.18 -3.10 -20.90
N LYS A 430 9.97 -3.73 -21.78
CA LYS A 430 11.38 -4.06 -21.49
C LYS A 430 12.18 -2.85 -21.03
N TRP A 431 11.99 -1.69 -21.68
CA TRP A 431 12.65 -0.45 -21.27
C TRP A 431 12.16 0.00 -19.88
N TYR A 432 10.85 -0.10 -19.62
CA TYR A 432 10.27 0.25 -18.32
C TYR A 432 10.92 -0.57 -17.19
N VAL A 433 10.97 -1.90 -17.32
CA VAL A 433 11.59 -2.75 -16.29
C VAL A 433 13.07 -2.42 -16.13
N GLN A 434 13.82 -2.20 -17.21
CA GLN A 434 15.26 -1.94 -17.11
C GLN A 434 15.62 -0.53 -16.59
N ASN A 435 14.77 0.47 -16.78
CA ASN A 435 15.12 1.88 -16.54
C ASN A 435 14.28 2.56 -15.45
N VAL A 436 13.10 2.01 -15.16
CA VAL A 436 12.15 2.58 -14.19
C VAL A 436 12.02 1.68 -12.98
N TYR A 437 11.96 0.36 -13.16
CA TYR A 437 11.80 -0.59 -12.07
C TYR A 437 12.75 -1.80 -12.16
N PRO A 438 14.08 -1.58 -12.14
CA PRO A 438 15.06 -2.65 -12.30
C PRO A 438 15.06 -3.65 -11.14
N GLU A 439 14.46 -3.30 -10.01
CA GLU A 439 14.33 -4.18 -8.84
C GLU A 439 13.17 -5.18 -8.99
N LEU A 440 12.27 -5.00 -9.97
CA LEU A 440 11.30 -6.02 -10.33
C LEU A 440 12.03 -7.21 -10.97
N ARG A 441 12.24 -8.27 -10.19
CA ARG A 441 12.95 -9.46 -10.66
C ARG A 441 12.17 -10.09 -11.82
N VAL A 442 12.76 -10.01 -13.01
CA VAL A 442 12.32 -10.75 -14.19
C VAL A 442 13.01 -12.11 -14.13
N PRO A 443 12.32 -13.23 -14.39
CA PRO A 443 12.98 -14.50 -14.60
C PRO A 443 14.03 -14.38 -15.71
N GLU A 444 15.31 -14.46 -15.32
CA GLU A 444 16.44 -14.17 -16.21
C GLU A 444 16.74 -15.32 -17.18
N ASP A 445 16.37 -16.55 -16.81
CA ASP A 445 16.66 -17.75 -17.59
C ASP A 445 15.44 -18.24 -18.36
N ASP A 446 15.61 -18.49 -19.66
CA ASP A 446 14.66 -19.23 -20.52
C ASP A 446 14.36 -20.65 -19.99
N ASP A 447 15.13 -21.09 -18.98
CA ASP A 447 15.00 -22.36 -18.29
C ASP A 447 14.26 -22.25 -16.94
N THR A 448 13.78 -21.07 -16.54
CA THR A 448 12.93 -20.95 -15.35
C THR A 448 11.54 -21.54 -15.63
N THR A 449 11.05 -22.42 -14.75
CA THR A 449 9.74 -23.11 -14.85
C THR A 449 8.76 -22.69 -13.76
N ALA A 450 9.25 -22.20 -12.62
CA ALA A 450 8.48 -21.48 -11.61
C ALA A 450 9.38 -20.49 -10.88
N PHE A 451 8.84 -19.40 -10.34
CA PHE A 451 9.62 -18.41 -9.61
C PHE A 451 8.77 -17.57 -8.65
N GLY A 452 9.45 -16.81 -7.78
CA GLY A 452 8.83 -15.92 -6.80
C GLY A 452 8.87 -16.53 -5.40
N GLU A 453 7.91 -16.14 -4.56
CA GLU A 453 7.71 -16.75 -3.25
C GLU A 453 7.23 -18.21 -3.36
N VAL A 454 7.70 -19.09 -2.49
CA VAL A 454 7.20 -20.48 -2.35
C VAL A 454 6.37 -20.59 -1.08
N LYS A 455 5.05 -20.60 -1.25
CA LYS A 455 4.07 -20.42 -0.17
C LYS A 455 3.60 -21.73 0.44
N GLN A 456 3.37 -21.71 1.74
CA GLN A 456 2.64 -22.71 2.51
C GLN A 456 1.68 -21.99 3.47
N GLY A 457 0.44 -21.78 3.01
CA GLY A 457 -0.52 -20.93 3.73
C GLY A 457 -0.07 -19.48 3.74
N LYS A 458 0.06 -18.90 4.94
CA LYS A 458 0.53 -17.52 5.16
C LYS A 458 2.06 -17.38 5.23
N ASP A 459 2.76 -18.51 5.32
CA ASP A 459 4.21 -18.55 5.45
C ASP A 459 4.87 -18.88 4.11
N CYS A 460 6.11 -18.42 3.94
CA CYS A 460 6.92 -18.55 2.73
C CYS A 460 8.23 -19.25 3.07
N MET A 461 8.74 -20.04 2.11
CA MET A 461 10.09 -20.60 2.18
C MET A 461 11.11 -19.45 2.26
N ASP A 462 11.93 -19.45 3.32
CA ASP A 462 12.80 -18.33 3.66
C ASP A 462 14.20 -18.85 4.02
N THR A 463 15.25 -18.18 3.53
CA THR A 463 16.63 -18.50 3.89
C THR A 463 16.97 -18.16 5.34
N LEU A 464 16.13 -17.39 6.02
CA LEU A 464 16.33 -16.83 7.36
C LEU A 464 17.61 -15.97 7.45
N GLY A 465 18.08 -15.45 6.31
CA GLY A 465 19.36 -14.74 6.19
C GLY A 465 20.59 -15.65 6.28
N HIS A 466 20.40 -16.98 6.27
CA HIS A 466 21.50 -17.92 6.26
C HIS A 466 22.20 -17.94 4.89
N THR A 467 23.47 -18.38 4.89
CA THR A 467 24.32 -18.53 3.70
C THR A 467 24.67 -20.01 3.49
N SER A 468 25.67 -20.31 2.65
CA SER A 468 26.10 -21.69 2.35
C SER A 468 26.30 -22.54 3.62
N GLY A 469 25.66 -23.70 3.65
CA GLY A 469 25.61 -24.65 4.76
C GLY A 469 24.48 -24.40 5.78
N GLY A 470 23.79 -23.27 5.71
CA GLY A 470 22.66 -22.96 6.59
C GLY A 470 21.36 -23.64 6.17
N THR A 471 20.45 -23.81 7.14
CA THR A 471 19.12 -24.39 6.93
C THR A 471 18.16 -23.39 6.31
N VAL A 472 17.17 -23.90 5.59
CA VAL A 472 16.03 -23.13 5.07
C VAL A 472 14.83 -23.34 6.00
N GLY A 473 13.98 -22.34 6.17
CA GLY A 473 12.81 -22.41 7.05
C GLY A 473 11.56 -21.81 6.44
N LEU A 474 10.57 -21.53 7.31
CA LEU A 474 9.40 -20.73 6.97
C LEU A 474 9.44 -19.41 7.74
N PHE A 475 8.99 -18.35 7.09
CA PHE A 475 8.71 -17.06 7.71
C PHE A 475 7.43 -16.47 7.11
N GLU A 476 6.78 -15.53 7.78
CA GLU A 476 5.56 -14.89 7.25
C GLU A 476 5.85 -14.26 5.88
N CYS A 477 5.01 -14.54 4.88
CA CYS A 477 5.19 -14.01 3.53
C CYS A 477 5.10 -12.49 3.54
N HIS A 478 6.14 -11.81 3.05
CA HIS A 478 6.22 -10.35 3.16
C HIS A 478 6.19 -9.60 1.81
N GLY A 479 6.17 -10.29 0.67
CA GLY A 479 6.01 -9.68 -0.66
C GLY A 479 7.19 -8.81 -1.12
N ALA A 480 8.28 -8.80 -0.35
CA ALA A 480 9.45 -7.95 -0.59
C ALA A 480 10.60 -8.69 -1.32
N GLY A 481 10.40 -9.97 -1.66
CA GLY A 481 11.44 -10.80 -2.27
C GLY A 481 12.56 -11.11 -1.28
N GLY A 482 13.80 -10.74 -1.62
CA GLY A 482 14.96 -10.99 -0.75
C GLY A 482 15.09 -12.48 -0.41
N ASN A 483 15.18 -12.80 0.89
CA ASN A 483 15.32 -14.15 1.42
C ASN A 483 14.18 -15.13 1.06
N GLN A 484 13.03 -14.62 0.60
CA GLN A 484 11.86 -15.42 0.21
C GLN A 484 11.77 -15.67 -1.30
N LEU A 485 12.77 -15.25 -2.07
CA LEU A 485 12.73 -15.28 -3.53
C LEU A 485 13.45 -16.51 -4.08
N TRP A 486 12.71 -17.38 -4.77
CA TRP A 486 13.20 -18.64 -5.32
C TRP A 486 12.94 -18.76 -6.82
N ASN A 487 13.79 -19.53 -7.51
CA ASN A 487 13.63 -19.91 -8.91
C ASN A 487 13.72 -21.43 -9.06
N PHE A 488 12.74 -22.03 -9.71
CA PHE A 488 12.74 -23.44 -10.08
C PHE A 488 13.06 -23.57 -11.56
N VAL A 489 14.19 -24.20 -11.89
CA VAL A 489 14.74 -24.25 -13.27
C VAL A 489 14.59 -25.63 -13.92
N LYS A 490 14.66 -25.71 -15.26
CA LYS A 490 14.41 -26.92 -16.07
C LYS A 490 15.31 -28.09 -15.70
N ASN A 491 16.53 -27.82 -15.25
CA ASN A 491 17.47 -28.82 -14.74
C ASN A 491 17.14 -29.27 -13.29
N LYS A 492 15.89 -29.06 -12.85
CA LYS A 492 15.34 -29.58 -11.58
C LYS A 492 15.97 -28.95 -10.34
N MET A 493 16.61 -27.79 -10.43
CA MET A 493 17.19 -27.14 -9.26
C MET A 493 16.25 -26.07 -8.70
N LEU A 494 16.21 -25.96 -7.36
CA LEU A 494 15.52 -24.90 -6.64
C LEU A 494 16.56 -23.89 -6.13
N LYS A 495 16.64 -22.73 -6.79
CA LYS A 495 17.69 -21.73 -6.63
C LYS A 495 17.23 -20.52 -5.82
N HIS A 496 18.11 -19.99 -4.97
CA HIS A 496 18.03 -18.67 -4.36
C HIS A 496 19.38 -17.97 -4.61
N ASP A 497 19.37 -16.97 -5.49
CA ASP A 497 20.57 -16.30 -6.00
C ASP A 497 21.64 -17.30 -6.48
N SER A 498 22.82 -17.34 -5.85
CA SER A 498 23.90 -18.29 -6.18
C SER A 498 23.80 -19.64 -5.45
N PHE A 499 22.78 -19.83 -4.61
CA PHE A 499 22.57 -21.04 -3.83
C PHE A 499 21.47 -21.92 -4.41
N CYS A 500 21.58 -23.21 -4.19
CA CYS A 500 20.61 -24.24 -4.50
C CYS A 500 20.19 -24.95 -3.22
N LEU A 501 18.93 -25.37 -3.16
CA LEU A 501 18.46 -26.24 -2.10
C LEU A 501 19.09 -27.64 -2.28
N GLU A 502 19.81 -28.10 -1.27
CA GLU A 502 20.47 -29.40 -1.27
C GLU A 502 20.02 -30.21 -0.05
N THR A 503 19.89 -31.52 -0.19
CA THR A 503 19.81 -32.41 0.96
C THR A 503 21.16 -33.08 1.25
N ALA A 504 21.61 -33.08 2.50
CA ALA A 504 22.91 -33.67 2.84
C ALA A 504 22.95 -35.20 2.64
N ASN A 505 21.80 -35.87 2.71
CA ASN A 505 21.65 -37.31 2.46
C ASN A 505 20.16 -37.69 2.29
N GLU A 506 19.90 -38.93 1.89
CA GLU A 506 18.54 -39.38 1.53
C GLU A 506 17.68 -39.87 2.71
N LYS A 507 18.14 -39.76 3.97
CA LYS A 507 17.39 -40.25 5.14
C LYS A 507 16.27 -39.30 5.54
N GLU A 508 15.23 -39.85 6.15
CA GLU A 508 14.14 -39.04 6.71
C GLU A 508 14.61 -38.12 7.84
N GLY A 509 14.00 -36.94 7.92
CA GLY A 509 14.36 -35.89 8.87
C GLY A 509 15.67 -35.17 8.54
N THR A 510 16.27 -35.42 7.38
CA THR A 510 17.49 -34.72 6.95
C THR A 510 17.15 -33.27 6.57
N PRO A 511 17.84 -32.27 7.14
CA PRO A 511 17.62 -30.87 6.79
C PRO A 511 17.95 -30.56 5.33
N ALA A 512 17.18 -29.67 4.74
CA ALA A 512 17.48 -29.03 3.48
C ALA A 512 18.35 -27.79 3.74
N LEU A 513 19.47 -27.70 3.03
CA LEU A 513 20.53 -26.73 3.23
C LEU A 513 20.73 -25.88 1.99
N LEU A 514 21.20 -24.65 2.17
CA LEU A 514 21.70 -23.81 1.08
C LEU A 514 23.11 -24.26 0.72
N ARG A 515 23.37 -24.59 -0.54
CA ARG A 515 24.71 -24.91 -1.06
C ARG A 515 24.96 -24.19 -2.37
N GLU A 516 26.21 -24.05 -2.78
CA GLU A 516 26.52 -23.54 -4.12
C GLU A 516 25.90 -24.47 -5.17
N CYS A 517 25.30 -23.89 -6.20
CA CYS A 517 24.63 -24.66 -7.24
C CYS A 517 25.64 -25.48 -8.06
N ASP A 518 25.44 -26.79 -8.11
CA ASP A 518 26.19 -27.74 -8.93
C ASP A 518 25.20 -28.64 -9.69
N GLU A 519 25.11 -28.43 -11.00
CA GLU A 519 24.19 -29.19 -11.86
C GLU A 519 24.48 -30.69 -11.89
N GLN A 520 25.72 -31.10 -11.61
CA GLN A 520 26.10 -32.52 -11.56
C GLN A 520 25.74 -33.17 -10.22
N ASN A 521 25.41 -32.38 -9.21
CA ASN A 521 25.07 -32.88 -7.89
C ASN A 521 23.59 -33.30 -7.82
N SER A 522 23.34 -34.61 -7.84
CA SER A 522 22.00 -35.18 -7.76
C SER A 522 21.24 -34.84 -6.48
N ASN A 523 21.93 -34.43 -5.40
CA ASN A 523 21.31 -34.02 -4.14
C ASN A 523 20.64 -32.64 -4.22
N GLN A 524 20.85 -31.92 -5.32
CA GLN A 524 20.23 -30.62 -5.60
C GLN A 524 19.08 -30.72 -6.61
N HIS A 525 18.71 -31.94 -7.01
CA HIS A 525 17.65 -32.16 -8.00
C HIS A 525 16.31 -32.44 -7.31
N TRP A 526 15.31 -31.67 -7.69
CA TRP A 526 13.95 -31.64 -7.16
C TRP A 526 12.93 -31.66 -8.31
N GLU A 527 11.76 -32.22 -8.05
CA GLU A 527 10.62 -32.23 -8.95
C GLU A 527 9.47 -31.51 -8.29
N TYR A 528 8.88 -30.55 -9.01
CA TYR A 528 7.67 -29.88 -8.57
C TYR A 528 6.46 -30.46 -9.29
N ASP A 529 5.58 -31.13 -8.54
CA ASP A 529 4.30 -31.61 -9.05
C ASP A 529 3.22 -30.55 -8.85
N LYS A 530 2.84 -29.88 -9.95
CA LYS A 530 1.80 -28.84 -9.99
C LYS A 530 0.42 -29.35 -9.58
N GLY A 531 0.13 -30.65 -9.72
CA GLY A 531 -1.17 -31.22 -9.37
C GLY A 531 -1.33 -31.43 -7.87
N SER A 532 -0.26 -31.88 -7.20
CA SER A 532 -0.26 -32.14 -5.75
C SER A 532 0.39 -31.02 -4.93
N ASN A 533 0.94 -29.99 -5.57
CA ASN A 533 1.72 -28.91 -4.95
C ASN A 533 2.89 -29.44 -4.10
N ARG A 534 3.61 -30.47 -4.58
CA ARG A 534 4.72 -31.09 -3.84
C ARG A 534 6.06 -30.82 -4.48
N ILE A 535 7.07 -30.62 -3.64
CA ILE A 535 8.47 -30.57 -4.04
C ILE A 535 9.13 -31.88 -3.58
N ARG A 536 9.49 -32.74 -4.54
CA ARG A 536 10.05 -34.07 -4.31
C ARG A 536 11.52 -34.11 -4.70
N HIS A 537 12.39 -34.58 -3.81
CA HIS A 537 13.78 -34.83 -4.11
C HIS A 537 13.92 -36.01 -5.08
N VAL A 538 14.68 -35.82 -6.16
CA VAL A 538 14.77 -36.79 -7.27
C VAL A 538 15.44 -38.09 -6.84
N GLY A 539 16.59 -38.02 -6.18
CA GLY A 539 17.37 -39.22 -5.82
C GLY A 539 16.66 -40.14 -4.82
N SER A 540 15.99 -39.54 -3.84
CA SER A 540 15.39 -40.28 -2.72
C SER A 540 13.90 -40.58 -2.88
N GLY A 541 13.21 -39.90 -3.81
CA GLY A 541 11.75 -39.94 -3.97
C GLY A 541 10.95 -39.34 -2.81
N LYS A 542 11.61 -38.70 -1.84
CA LYS A 542 11.00 -38.11 -0.64
C LYS A 542 10.63 -36.64 -0.87
N CYS A 543 9.73 -36.11 -0.06
CA CYS A 543 9.18 -34.77 -0.20
C CYS A 543 9.78 -33.79 0.81
N LEU A 544 9.88 -32.53 0.39
CA LEU A 544 10.24 -31.40 1.27
C LEU A 544 9.08 -31.13 2.24
N ASP A 545 9.41 -31.02 3.53
CA ASP A 545 8.44 -31.02 4.61
C ASP A 545 8.80 -29.98 5.67
N SER A 546 7.81 -29.20 6.12
CA SER A 546 7.96 -28.19 7.17
C SER A 546 7.63 -28.71 8.57
N LYS A 547 7.27 -30.00 8.72
CA LYS A 547 6.82 -30.58 10.01
C LYS A 547 7.73 -30.27 11.20
N ASP A 548 9.05 -30.31 11.01
CA ASP A 548 10.05 -30.11 12.06
C ASP A 548 10.75 -28.74 11.96
N GLN A 549 10.12 -27.75 11.30
CA GLN A 549 10.78 -26.48 10.95
C GLN A 549 11.38 -25.72 12.14
N LYS A 550 10.73 -25.78 13.31
CA LYS A 550 11.18 -25.06 14.51
C LYS A 550 12.50 -25.59 15.09
N GLU A 551 12.79 -26.86 14.86
CA GLU A 551 13.98 -27.52 15.41
C GLU A 551 15.09 -27.67 14.36
N LYS A 552 14.72 -27.96 13.11
CA LYS A 552 15.67 -28.40 12.07
C LYS A 552 15.60 -27.59 10.77
N GLY A 553 14.68 -26.64 10.66
CA GLY A 553 14.30 -26.08 9.36
C GLY A 553 13.52 -27.09 8.51
N LEU A 554 13.43 -26.83 7.21
CA LEU A 554 12.77 -27.73 6.27
C LEU A 554 13.56 -29.03 6.16
N VAL A 555 12.86 -30.16 6.13
CA VAL A 555 13.44 -31.49 6.13
C VAL A 555 12.91 -32.34 5.00
N LEU A 556 13.61 -33.43 4.72
CA LEU A 556 13.21 -34.46 3.77
C LEU A 556 12.45 -35.58 4.50
N ASN A 557 11.22 -35.88 4.09
CA ASN A 557 10.39 -36.96 4.67
C ASN A 557 9.65 -37.77 3.60
N SER A 558 9.15 -38.96 3.96
CA SER A 558 8.23 -39.70 3.08
C SER A 558 7.07 -38.82 2.61
N CYS A 559 6.78 -38.88 1.31
CA CYS A 559 5.72 -38.10 0.71
C CYS A 559 4.36 -38.49 1.29
N SER A 560 3.56 -37.49 1.66
CA SER A 560 2.23 -37.65 2.23
C SER A 560 1.31 -36.52 1.78
N ASP A 561 0.01 -36.65 2.04
CA ASP A 561 -0.98 -35.61 1.75
C ASP A 561 -1.06 -34.52 2.84
N SER A 562 -0.01 -34.40 3.66
CA SER A 562 0.07 -33.39 4.72
C SER A 562 0.18 -31.98 4.14
N PHE A 563 -0.50 -31.04 4.79
CA PHE A 563 -0.35 -29.60 4.51
C PHE A 563 1.10 -29.13 4.62
N THR A 564 1.90 -29.75 5.52
CA THR A 564 3.33 -29.42 5.71
C THR A 564 4.22 -29.74 4.50
N GLN A 565 3.70 -30.49 3.52
CA GLN A 565 4.38 -30.82 2.26
C GLN A 565 3.72 -30.13 1.05
N SER A 566 2.78 -29.21 1.27
CA SER A 566 2.14 -28.42 0.22
C SER A 566 2.90 -27.11 0.01
N TRP A 567 3.31 -26.85 -1.23
CA TRP A 567 4.14 -25.74 -1.66
C TRP A 567 3.58 -25.12 -2.94
N ALA A 568 3.33 -23.81 -2.94
CA ALA A 568 2.80 -23.10 -4.10
C ALA A 568 3.76 -21.97 -4.52
N PHE A 569 4.31 -22.06 -5.73
CA PHE A 569 5.07 -20.94 -6.30
C PHE A 569 4.13 -19.78 -6.65
N GLU A 570 4.59 -18.56 -6.41
CA GLU A 570 3.91 -17.33 -6.83
C GLU A 570 3.66 -17.31 -8.34
N VAL A 571 4.63 -17.73 -9.15
CA VAL A 571 4.53 -17.74 -10.60
C VAL A 571 4.96 -19.08 -11.18
N ASN A 572 4.08 -19.71 -11.97
CA ASN A 572 4.34 -20.98 -12.65
C ASN A 572 4.32 -20.77 -14.17
N LEU A 573 5.48 -20.90 -14.82
CA LEU A 573 5.66 -20.68 -16.26
C LEU A 573 5.16 -21.84 -17.12
#